data_AF-A0A6S7LT73-F1
#
_entry.id   AF-A0A6S7LT73-F1
#
_cell.length_a   1.000
_cell.length_b   1.000
_cell.length_c   1.000
_cell.angle_alpha   90.00
_cell.angle_beta   90.00
_cell.angle_gamma   90.00
#
_symmetry.space_group_name_H-M   'P 1'
#
loop_
_entity.id
_entity.type
_entity.pdbx_description
1 polymer ?
#
loop_
_entity_poly.entity_id
_entity_poly.type
_entity_poly.pdbx_seq_one_letter_code
_entity_poly.pdbx_strand_id
1 'polypeptide(L)'
;KCLDDLHSWSNKWLLEVNLKKTQVMIFEKTNSKKAKPIFNLGKKDITVGKEYCYLGIKMNNNGNFTLALKQLSEKALHALYSMRRRLNIHHLNPKSAIKIFDRIISPILLYNSEVWGAYVKNDFNNWDKLPIEKVHLRFCKLYLGVGKKASNIASRGELGKFPLIINIFKRLFKYITHLNSLSETAIAKQAFLISKDLFTKQNTSYYGKAMDILKAFNLNTEITDLESITTELIQPITKRLKENYLTFWKHKLENSSKLTFYSTIKIDYELEKYLSIIKDSNKRKTLTRFRLSNHSLQIETGRYHNIAREERLCNLCHSGEVENESHLLLTCEAYGDTRVNFINSLKNDLTTTETNLNEPTLSVDIMKSTASNTILKLSKFIFSCFEERLKQLEAGNAGSH
;
A
#
# COMPACT_ATOMS: atom_id res chain seq x y z
N LYS A 1 16.23 -40.21 20.83
CA LYS A 1 15.78 -41.12 19.75
C LYS A 1 15.99 -40.53 18.36
N CYS A 2 15.18 -39.58 17.88
CA CYS A 2 15.33 -39.09 16.49
C CYS A 2 16.71 -38.47 16.18
N LEU A 3 17.34 -37.77 17.14
CA LEU A 3 18.70 -37.24 16.97
C LEU A 3 19.76 -38.36 16.96
N ASP A 4 19.53 -39.44 17.70
CA ASP A 4 20.42 -40.60 17.73
C ASP A 4 20.33 -41.38 16.41
N ASP A 5 19.11 -41.54 15.88
CA ASP A 5 18.84 -42.14 14.58
C ASP A 5 19.50 -41.30 13.47
N LEU A 6 19.38 -39.96 13.53
CA LEU A 6 20.07 -39.05 12.62
C LEU A 6 21.59 -39.20 12.72
N HIS A 7 22.15 -39.29 13.94
CA HIS A 7 23.59 -39.46 14.13
C HIS A 7 24.09 -40.79 13.55
N SER A 8 23.39 -41.89 13.83
CA SER A 8 23.70 -43.22 13.29
C SER A 8 23.64 -43.23 11.77
N TRP A 9 22.59 -42.64 11.19
CA TRP A 9 22.44 -42.48 9.75
C TRP A 9 23.57 -41.64 9.15
N SER A 10 23.86 -40.47 9.72
CA SER A 10 24.95 -39.59 9.28
C SER A 10 26.30 -40.30 9.30
N ASN A 11 26.60 -41.06 10.35
CA ASN A 11 27.83 -41.84 10.45
C ASN A 11 27.89 -42.97 9.41
N LYS A 12 26.77 -43.69 9.22
CA LYS A 12 26.66 -44.77 8.21
C LYS A 12 26.96 -44.27 6.80
N TRP A 13 26.52 -43.06 6.49
CA TRP A 13 26.69 -42.44 5.17
C TRP A 13 27.88 -41.48 5.08
N LEU A 14 28.74 -41.41 6.10
CA LEU A 14 29.92 -40.55 6.16
C LEU A 14 29.62 -39.06 5.92
N LEU A 15 28.47 -38.59 6.43
CA LEU A 15 28.04 -37.19 6.33
C LEU A 15 28.23 -36.47 7.66
N GLU A 16 28.96 -35.36 7.66
CA GLU A 16 29.10 -34.51 8.85
C GLU A 16 28.00 -33.43 8.92
N VAL A 17 27.30 -33.36 10.06
CA VAL A 17 26.29 -32.33 10.31
C VAL A 17 26.95 -31.02 10.75
N ASN A 18 26.69 -29.94 10.02
CA ASN A 18 27.19 -28.61 10.37
C ASN A 18 26.42 -27.99 11.54
N LEU A 19 26.92 -28.19 12.76
CA LEU A 19 26.30 -27.68 13.98
C LEU A 19 26.24 -26.16 14.10
N LYS A 20 27.00 -25.40 13.30
CA LYS A 20 26.84 -23.93 13.24
C LYS A 20 25.54 -23.52 12.53
N LYS A 21 25.05 -24.36 11.61
CA LYS A 21 23.79 -24.15 10.87
C LYS A 21 22.61 -24.91 11.50
N THR A 22 22.88 -25.95 12.30
CA THR A 22 21.85 -26.75 12.97
C THR A 22 21.47 -26.15 14.31
N GLN A 23 20.18 -25.91 14.52
CA GLN A 23 19.64 -25.41 15.78
C GLN A 23 18.36 -26.15 16.14
N VAL A 24 18.10 -26.29 17.44
CA VAL A 24 16.79 -26.73 17.95
C VAL A 24 15.96 -25.50 18.26
N MET A 25 14.72 -25.46 17.79
CA MET A 25 13.77 -24.40 18.14
C MET A 25 12.59 -25.04 18.86
N ILE A 26 12.30 -24.55 20.07
CA ILE A 26 11.19 -25.01 20.90
C ILE A 26 10.07 -23.98 20.76
N PHE A 27 8.86 -24.43 20.37
CA PHE A 27 7.70 -23.55 20.30
C PHE A 27 7.03 -23.41 21.66
N GLU A 28 6.88 -22.18 22.13
CA GLU A 28 6.36 -21.85 23.46
C GLU A 28 5.48 -20.60 23.35
N LYS A 29 4.26 -20.60 23.92
CA LYS A 29 3.39 -19.38 23.91
C LYS A 29 3.96 -18.26 24.78
N THR A 30 4.56 -18.60 25.90
CA THR A 30 5.25 -17.70 26.82
C THR A 30 6.67 -18.22 27.04
N ASN A 31 7.65 -17.33 27.03
CA ASN A 31 9.04 -17.71 27.33
C ASN A 31 9.08 -18.27 28.76
N SER A 32 9.18 -19.59 28.87
CA SER A 32 9.28 -20.24 30.17
C SER A 32 10.64 -19.92 30.79
N LYS A 33 10.66 -19.60 32.10
CA LYS A 33 11.91 -19.49 32.87
C LYS A 33 12.53 -20.85 33.21
N LYS A 34 11.87 -21.96 32.83
CA LYS A 34 12.37 -23.32 33.08
C LYS A 34 13.65 -23.56 32.29
N ALA A 35 14.56 -24.35 32.88
CA ALA A 35 15.75 -24.84 32.20
C ALA A 35 15.32 -25.56 30.91
N LYS A 36 15.93 -25.18 29.78
CA LYS A 36 15.64 -25.81 28.49
C LYS A 36 16.34 -27.17 28.42
N PRO A 37 15.70 -28.19 27.82
CA PRO A 37 16.33 -29.48 27.61
C PRO A 37 17.61 -29.31 26.76
N ILE A 38 18.62 -30.13 27.08
CA ILE A 38 19.85 -30.23 26.31
C ILE A 38 19.60 -31.20 25.15
N PHE A 39 20.05 -30.81 23.96
CA PHE A 39 19.96 -31.65 22.77
C PHE A 39 21.36 -31.93 22.25
N ASN A 40 21.67 -33.20 22.03
CA ASN A 40 22.99 -33.64 21.58
C ASN A 40 22.86 -34.41 20.27
N LEU A 41 23.86 -34.27 19.41
CA LEU A 41 24.08 -35.13 18.25
C LEU A 41 25.38 -35.90 18.48
N GLY A 42 25.27 -37.16 18.93
CA GLY A 42 26.39 -37.89 19.48
C GLY A 42 26.92 -37.19 20.73
N LYS A 43 28.21 -36.82 20.74
CA LYS A 43 28.86 -36.09 21.86
C LYS A 43 28.82 -34.56 21.72
N LYS A 44 28.24 -34.02 20.65
CA LYS A 44 28.26 -32.59 20.36
C LYS A 44 26.90 -31.95 20.69
N ASP A 45 26.91 -30.83 21.39
CA ASP A 45 25.69 -30.12 21.81
C ASP A 45 25.11 -29.29 20.65
N ILE A 46 23.79 -29.29 20.52
CA ILE A 46 23.05 -28.47 19.56
C ILE A 46 22.53 -27.21 20.25
N THR A 47 22.74 -26.05 19.63
CA THR A 47 22.25 -24.77 20.17
C THR A 47 20.73 -24.70 20.11
N VAL A 48 20.09 -24.34 21.23
CA VAL A 48 18.65 -24.03 21.29
C VAL A 48 18.42 -22.55 20.94
N GLY A 49 17.89 -22.29 19.75
CA GLY A 49 17.63 -20.95 19.24
C GLY A 49 16.21 -20.46 19.52
N LYS A 50 16.03 -19.13 19.65
CA LYS A 50 14.70 -18.49 19.72
C LYS A 50 14.14 -18.14 18.34
N GLU A 51 15.00 -18.08 17.34
CA GLU A 51 14.66 -17.74 15.96
C GLU A 51 15.48 -18.59 15.00
N TYR A 52 14.89 -18.97 13.89
CA TYR A 52 15.55 -19.77 12.86
C TYR A 52 15.04 -19.38 11.47
N CYS A 53 15.94 -19.37 10.48
CA CYS A 53 15.60 -19.09 9.09
C CYS A 53 15.40 -20.41 8.35
N TYR A 54 14.14 -20.75 8.04
CA TYR A 54 13.80 -21.93 7.27
C TYR A 54 13.24 -21.51 5.91
N LEU A 55 13.88 -21.99 4.83
CA LEU A 55 13.52 -21.66 3.44
C LEU A 55 13.30 -20.15 3.23
N GLY A 56 14.16 -19.31 3.81
CA GLY A 56 14.10 -17.86 3.65
C GLY A 56 13.05 -17.12 4.51
N ILE A 57 12.30 -17.83 5.36
CA ILE A 57 11.38 -17.27 6.35
C ILE A 57 11.98 -17.38 7.75
N LYS A 58 12.10 -16.24 8.44
CA LYS A 58 12.51 -16.19 9.84
C LYS A 58 11.32 -16.48 10.76
N MET A 59 11.37 -17.64 11.40
CA MET A 59 10.41 -18.07 12.42
C MET A 59 10.93 -17.68 13.81
N ASN A 60 10.02 -17.47 14.75
CA ASN A 60 10.34 -17.37 16.17
C ASN A 60 9.66 -18.50 16.95
N ASN A 61 10.18 -18.73 18.16
CA ASN A 61 9.63 -19.69 19.11
C ASN A 61 8.16 -19.44 19.48
N ASN A 62 7.68 -18.20 19.37
CA ASN A 62 6.27 -17.87 19.65
C ASN A 62 5.33 -18.14 18.46
N GLY A 63 5.85 -18.61 17.32
CA GLY A 63 5.06 -18.98 16.14
C GLY A 63 4.41 -17.81 15.39
N ASN A 64 4.83 -16.56 15.63
CA ASN A 64 4.29 -15.39 14.92
C ASN A 64 5.19 -14.97 13.74
N PHE A 65 4.58 -14.37 12.72
CA PHE A 65 5.27 -13.98 11.49
C PHE A 65 5.81 -12.55 11.49
N THR A 66 5.88 -11.88 12.65
CA THR A 66 6.32 -10.48 12.72
C THR A 66 7.75 -10.31 12.21
N LEU A 67 8.66 -11.21 12.61
CA LEU A 67 10.05 -11.21 12.15
C LEU A 67 10.16 -11.54 10.67
N ALA A 68 9.39 -12.51 10.18
CA ALA A 68 9.33 -12.85 8.76
C ALA A 68 8.90 -11.63 7.92
N LEU A 69 7.81 -10.98 8.29
CA LEU A 69 7.31 -9.80 7.58
C LEU A 69 8.32 -8.65 7.60
N LYS A 70 9.01 -8.43 8.73
CA LYS A 70 10.09 -7.43 8.82
C LYS A 70 11.22 -7.75 7.84
N GLN A 71 11.71 -8.99 7.83
CA GLN A 71 12.79 -9.43 6.94
C GLN A 71 12.41 -9.32 5.46
N LEU A 72 11.20 -9.74 5.07
CA LEU A 72 10.71 -9.61 3.69
C LEU A 72 10.63 -8.14 3.27
N SER A 73 10.16 -7.28 4.17
CA SER A 73 10.03 -5.84 3.93
C SER A 73 11.40 -5.16 3.77
N GLU A 74 12.38 -5.52 4.60
CA GLU A 74 13.75 -5.01 4.50
C GLU A 74 14.39 -5.42 3.17
N LYS A 75 14.30 -6.71 2.79
CA LYS A 75 14.77 -7.21 1.49
C LYS A 75 14.10 -6.46 0.32
N ALA A 76 12.79 -6.27 0.39
CA ALA A 76 12.05 -5.53 -0.63
C ALA A 76 12.42 -4.05 -0.70
N LEU A 77 12.68 -3.40 0.45
CA LEU A 77 13.15 -2.01 0.50
C LEU A 77 14.56 -1.88 -0.10
N HIS A 78 15.47 -2.81 0.22
CA HIS A 78 16.79 -2.83 -0.40
C HIS A 78 16.69 -2.96 -1.93
N ALA A 79 15.84 -3.85 -2.44
CA ALA A 79 15.57 -3.98 -3.87
C ALA A 79 14.97 -2.69 -4.45
N LEU A 80 13.98 -2.08 -3.78
CA LEU A 80 13.33 -0.84 -4.21
C LEU A 80 14.32 0.33 -4.31
N TYR A 81 15.20 0.49 -3.32
CA TYR A 81 16.20 1.56 -3.32
C TYR A 81 17.33 1.29 -4.31
N SER A 82 17.75 0.03 -4.47
CA SER A 82 18.71 -0.35 -5.51
C SER A 82 18.17 -0.01 -6.90
N MET A 83 16.91 -0.36 -7.16
CA MET A 83 16.20 -0.01 -8.40
C MET A 83 16.13 1.51 -8.59
N ARG A 84 15.72 2.27 -7.57
CA ARG A 84 15.63 3.74 -7.64
C ARG A 84 16.96 4.41 -7.99
N ARG A 85 18.10 3.86 -7.56
CA ARG A 85 19.43 4.41 -7.90
C ARG A 85 19.80 4.23 -9.36
N ARG A 86 19.30 3.18 -10.01
CA ARG A 86 19.63 2.83 -11.40
C ARG A 86 18.58 3.30 -12.40
N LEU A 87 17.35 3.53 -11.95
CA LEU A 87 16.21 3.94 -12.76
C LEU A 87 15.59 5.22 -12.20
N ASN A 88 15.51 6.25 -13.04
CA ASN A 88 14.70 7.41 -12.72
C ASN A 88 13.22 7.07 -12.88
N ILE A 89 12.62 6.55 -11.81
CA ILE A 89 11.25 6.05 -11.79
C ILE A 89 10.22 7.10 -12.22
N HIS A 90 10.55 8.38 -12.09
CA HIS A 90 9.65 9.47 -12.47
C HIS A 90 9.60 9.72 -13.99
N HIS A 91 10.53 9.20 -14.78
CA HIS A 91 10.44 9.31 -16.25
C HIS A 91 9.71 8.13 -16.88
N LEU A 92 9.41 7.10 -16.10
CA LEU A 92 8.66 5.95 -16.57
C LEU A 92 7.17 6.29 -16.69
N ASN A 93 6.53 5.72 -17.70
CA ASN A 93 5.07 5.63 -17.75
C ASN A 93 4.56 4.89 -16.50
N PRO A 94 3.44 5.32 -15.89
CA PRO A 94 2.89 4.68 -14.68
C PRO A 94 2.68 3.17 -14.83
N LYS A 95 2.18 2.70 -15.98
CA LYS A 95 1.99 1.26 -16.24
C LYS A 95 3.31 0.49 -16.18
N SER A 96 4.40 1.09 -16.68
CA SER A 96 5.73 0.48 -16.65
C SER A 96 6.29 0.47 -15.23
N ALA A 97 6.19 1.58 -14.49
CA ALA A 97 6.62 1.64 -13.10
C ALA A 97 5.88 0.62 -12.22
N ILE A 98 4.56 0.51 -12.38
CA ILE A 98 3.73 -0.50 -11.69
C ILE A 98 4.16 -1.91 -12.08
N LYS A 99 4.37 -2.19 -13.38
CA LYS A 99 4.84 -3.51 -13.85
C LYS A 99 6.19 -3.89 -13.25
N ILE A 100 7.11 -2.95 -13.13
CA ILE A 100 8.41 -3.17 -12.49
C ILE A 100 8.23 -3.52 -11.02
N PHE A 101 7.39 -2.77 -10.28
CA PHE A 101 7.09 -3.08 -8.88
C PHE A 101 6.47 -4.48 -8.75
N ASP A 102 5.46 -4.80 -9.56
CA ASP A 102 4.76 -6.08 -9.52
C ASP A 102 5.66 -7.27 -9.88
N ARG A 103 6.72 -7.05 -10.68
CA ARG A 103 7.64 -8.12 -11.14
C ARG A 103 8.90 -8.25 -10.28
N ILE A 104 9.36 -7.20 -9.63
CA ILE A 104 10.62 -7.21 -8.86
C ILE A 104 10.36 -7.17 -7.36
N ILE A 105 9.46 -6.29 -6.90
CA ILE A 105 9.28 -6.00 -5.48
C ILE A 105 8.17 -6.86 -4.87
N SER A 106 7.01 -6.96 -5.53
CA SER A 106 5.89 -7.76 -5.07
C SER A 106 6.25 -9.23 -4.81
N PRO A 107 7.04 -9.94 -5.64
CA PRO A 107 7.41 -11.34 -5.35
C PRO A 107 8.18 -11.51 -4.05
N ILE A 108 9.06 -10.56 -3.70
CA ILE A 108 9.80 -10.55 -2.44
C ILE A 108 8.83 -10.37 -1.27
N LEU A 109 7.93 -9.38 -1.37
CA LEU A 109 6.96 -9.06 -0.32
C LEU A 109 5.95 -10.20 -0.08
N LEU A 110 5.58 -10.91 -1.14
CA LEU A 110 4.54 -11.93 -1.11
C LEU A 110 5.12 -13.34 -0.92
N TYR A 111 6.41 -13.48 -0.65
CA TYR A 111 7.02 -14.79 -0.46
C TYR A 111 6.35 -15.52 0.72
N ASN A 112 5.88 -16.76 0.49
CA ASN A 112 5.15 -17.59 1.44
C ASN A 112 3.84 -16.98 2.01
N SER A 113 3.22 -16.03 1.29
CA SER A 113 2.04 -15.30 1.78
C SER A 113 0.79 -16.16 1.96
N GLU A 114 0.73 -17.29 1.29
CA GLU A 114 -0.30 -18.31 1.47
C GLU A 114 -0.36 -18.84 2.91
N VAL A 115 0.77 -18.90 3.62
CA VAL A 115 0.83 -19.40 5.01
C VAL A 115 0.65 -18.26 6.01
N TRP A 116 1.54 -17.25 5.97
CA TRP A 116 1.50 -16.18 6.97
C TRP A 116 0.32 -15.22 6.77
N GLY A 117 -0.26 -15.18 5.56
CA GLY A 117 -1.39 -14.32 5.22
C GLY A 117 -2.62 -14.57 6.06
N ALA A 118 -2.82 -15.80 6.55
CA ALA A 118 -3.93 -16.15 7.45
C ALA A 118 -3.90 -15.34 8.76
N TYR A 119 -2.70 -14.96 9.20
CA TYR A 119 -2.49 -14.31 10.50
C TYR A 119 -2.43 -12.77 10.40
N VAL A 120 -2.75 -12.21 9.23
CA VAL A 120 -2.92 -10.77 9.05
C VAL A 120 -4.20 -10.33 9.76
N LYS A 121 -4.22 -9.10 10.30
CA LYS A 121 -5.43 -8.52 10.88
C LYS A 121 -6.49 -8.27 9.80
N ASN A 122 -7.71 -8.73 10.05
CA ASN A 122 -8.85 -8.62 9.15
C ASN A 122 -9.56 -7.26 9.26
N ASP A 123 -8.80 -6.16 9.25
CA ASP A 123 -9.33 -4.80 9.33
C ASP A 123 -8.57 -3.86 8.40
N PHE A 124 -9.30 -3.24 7.48
CA PHE A 124 -8.78 -2.29 6.50
C PHE A 124 -8.00 -1.14 7.14
N ASN A 125 -8.37 -0.67 8.34
CA ASN A 125 -7.65 0.43 9.01
C ASN A 125 -6.25 0.02 9.48
N ASN A 126 -6.04 -1.26 9.76
CA ASN A 126 -4.77 -1.78 10.26
C ASN A 126 -3.85 -2.34 9.16
N TRP A 127 -4.37 -2.53 7.94
CA TRP A 127 -3.61 -3.02 6.80
C TRP A 127 -2.36 -2.19 6.51
N ASP A 128 -2.49 -0.86 6.51
CA ASP A 128 -1.37 0.05 6.25
C ASP A 128 -0.26 0.01 7.30
N LYS A 129 -0.53 -0.57 8.48
CA LYS A 129 0.49 -0.73 9.53
C LYS A 129 1.43 -1.88 9.24
N LEU A 130 1.04 -2.83 8.40
CA LEU A 130 1.85 -3.99 8.06
C LEU A 130 3.13 -3.59 7.34
N PRO A 131 4.28 -4.19 7.69
CA PRO A 131 5.56 -3.90 7.05
C PRO A 131 5.52 -3.97 5.51
N ILE A 132 4.85 -4.98 4.96
CA ILE A 132 4.75 -5.19 3.51
C ILE A 132 3.93 -4.09 2.80
N GLU A 133 2.83 -3.64 3.43
CA GLU A 133 2.02 -2.54 2.88
C GLU A 133 2.74 -1.19 2.96
N LYS A 134 3.58 -1.00 3.99
CA LYS A 134 4.44 0.20 4.07
C LYS A 134 5.41 0.27 2.90
N VAL A 135 5.96 -0.85 2.44
CA VAL A 135 6.82 -0.88 1.23
C VAL A 135 6.03 -0.54 -0.03
N HIS A 136 4.84 -1.11 -0.18
CA HIS A 136 3.95 -0.79 -1.30
C HIS A 136 3.58 0.71 -1.32
N LEU A 137 3.17 1.28 -0.18
CA LEU A 137 2.89 2.70 -0.05
C LEU A 137 4.10 3.58 -0.29
N ARG A 138 5.29 3.13 0.13
CA ARG A 138 6.55 3.82 -0.16
C ARG A 138 6.79 3.91 -1.65
N PHE A 139 6.54 2.83 -2.40
CA PHE A 139 6.59 2.85 -3.86
C PHE A 139 5.57 3.82 -4.46
N CYS A 140 4.29 3.76 -4.04
CA CYS A 140 3.25 4.64 -4.57
C CYS A 140 3.62 6.12 -4.40
N LYS A 141 3.99 6.51 -3.17
CA LYS A 141 4.40 7.88 -2.84
C LYS A 141 5.67 8.29 -3.57
N LEU A 142 6.63 7.37 -3.69
CA LEU A 142 7.88 7.60 -4.43
C LEU A 142 7.58 7.91 -5.89
N TYR A 143 6.80 7.09 -6.59
CA TYR A 143 6.52 7.29 -8.00
C TYR A 143 5.76 8.61 -8.25
N LEU A 144 4.73 8.87 -7.44
CA LEU A 144 3.91 10.09 -7.47
C LEU A 144 4.70 11.35 -7.08
N GLY A 145 5.84 11.20 -6.40
CA GLY A 145 6.68 12.32 -5.94
C GLY A 145 6.03 13.17 -4.85
N VAL A 146 5.13 12.57 -4.07
CA VAL A 146 4.50 13.19 -2.88
C VAL A 146 5.29 12.89 -1.61
N GLY A 147 5.08 13.71 -0.58
CA GLY A 147 5.76 13.59 0.70
C GLY A 147 5.45 12.28 1.44
N LYS A 148 6.33 11.89 2.38
CA LYS A 148 6.16 10.68 3.21
C LYS A 148 4.84 10.70 4.00
N LYS A 149 4.40 11.88 4.45
CA LYS A 149 3.17 12.13 5.21
C LYS A 149 1.91 12.29 4.33
N ALA A 150 2.03 12.21 2.99
CA ALA A 150 0.87 12.29 2.10
C ALA A 150 -0.14 11.17 2.40
N SER A 151 -1.42 11.38 2.03
CA SER A 151 -2.48 10.43 2.28
C SER A 151 -2.21 9.07 1.61
N ASN A 152 -2.22 7.99 2.39
CA ASN A 152 -2.03 6.62 1.88
C ASN A 152 -3.16 6.21 0.92
N ILE A 153 -4.41 6.49 1.31
CA ILE A 153 -5.61 6.13 0.52
C ILE A 153 -5.64 6.86 -0.82
N ALA A 154 -5.27 8.14 -0.85
CA ALA A 154 -5.19 8.91 -2.09
C ALA A 154 -3.99 8.48 -2.94
N SER A 155 -2.83 8.21 -2.33
CA SER A 155 -1.65 7.74 -3.06
C SER A 155 -1.89 6.40 -3.77
N ARG A 156 -2.66 5.49 -3.17
CA ARG A 156 -3.08 4.25 -3.84
C ARG A 156 -4.16 4.50 -4.89
N GLY A 157 -5.13 5.38 -4.58
CA GLY A 157 -6.23 5.75 -5.48
C GLY A 157 -5.75 6.34 -6.79
N GLU A 158 -4.77 7.25 -6.77
CA GLU A 158 -4.16 7.85 -7.98
C GLU A 158 -3.56 6.80 -8.94
N LEU A 159 -3.02 5.71 -8.39
CA LEU A 159 -2.44 4.62 -9.17
C LEU A 159 -3.43 3.50 -9.49
N GLY A 160 -4.65 3.55 -8.96
CA GLY A 160 -5.62 2.46 -9.04
C GLY A 160 -5.11 1.16 -8.41
N LYS A 161 -4.22 1.22 -7.41
CA LYS A 161 -3.56 0.04 -6.84
C LYS A 161 -4.18 -0.35 -5.50
N PHE A 162 -4.80 -1.52 -5.47
CA PHE A 162 -5.28 -2.14 -4.24
C PHE A 162 -4.13 -2.54 -3.30
N PRO A 163 -4.38 -2.61 -1.97
CA PRO A 163 -3.45 -3.22 -1.02
C PRO A 163 -3.01 -4.62 -1.47
N LEU A 164 -1.74 -4.94 -1.24
CA LEU A 164 -1.17 -6.27 -1.49
C LEU A 164 -1.90 -7.37 -0.71
N ILE A 165 -2.49 -7.05 0.44
CA ILE A 165 -3.27 -7.98 1.27
C ILE A 165 -4.40 -8.64 0.48
N ILE A 166 -5.02 -7.95 -0.48
CA ILE A 166 -6.04 -8.57 -1.35
C ILE A 166 -5.42 -9.72 -2.17
N ASN A 167 -4.21 -9.53 -2.69
CA ASN A 167 -3.50 -10.59 -3.41
C ASN A 167 -3.00 -11.70 -2.48
N ILE A 168 -2.65 -11.36 -1.24
CA ILE A 168 -2.26 -12.33 -0.21
C ILE A 168 -3.43 -13.26 0.11
N PHE A 169 -4.63 -12.71 0.34
CA PHE A 169 -5.82 -13.52 0.57
C PHE A 169 -6.21 -14.35 -0.64
N LYS A 170 -6.07 -13.80 -1.87
CA LYS A 170 -6.23 -14.60 -3.10
C LYS A 170 -5.27 -15.80 -3.13
N ARG A 171 -4.01 -15.62 -2.75
CA ARG A 171 -3.02 -16.71 -2.70
C ARG A 171 -3.32 -17.72 -1.61
N LEU A 172 -3.76 -17.25 -0.43
CA LEU A 172 -4.19 -18.10 0.67
C LEU A 172 -5.35 -19.01 0.26
N PHE A 173 -6.40 -18.48 -0.36
CA PHE A 173 -7.54 -19.31 -0.78
C PHE A 173 -7.18 -20.27 -1.93
N LYS A 174 -6.29 -19.86 -2.85
CA LYS A 174 -5.71 -20.78 -3.85
C LYS A 174 -4.87 -21.90 -3.23
N TYR A 175 -4.19 -21.60 -2.13
CA TYR A 175 -3.43 -22.62 -1.42
C TYR A 175 -4.37 -23.59 -0.69
N ILE A 176 -5.47 -23.10 -0.12
CA ILE A 176 -6.53 -23.95 0.45
C ILE A 176 -7.12 -24.88 -0.60
N THR A 177 -7.46 -24.38 -1.80
CA THR A 177 -7.96 -25.24 -2.90
C THR A 177 -6.94 -26.32 -3.26
N HIS A 178 -5.65 -25.96 -3.26
CA HIS A 178 -4.58 -26.93 -3.50
C HIS A 178 -4.50 -27.97 -2.37
N LEU A 179 -4.52 -27.55 -1.11
CA LEU A 179 -4.54 -28.45 0.04
C LEU A 179 -5.72 -29.41 -0.01
N ASN A 180 -6.91 -28.95 -0.42
CA ASN A 180 -8.08 -29.81 -0.57
C ASN A 180 -7.87 -30.92 -1.61
N SER A 181 -7.17 -30.62 -2.71
CA SER A 181 -6.87 -31.54 -3.82
C SER A 181 -5.74 -32.56 -3.55
N LEU A 182 -4.96 -32.37 -2.49
CA LEU A 182 -3.85 -33.28 -2.16
C LEU A 182 -4.37 -34.62 -1.63
N SER A 183 -3.56 -35.67 -1.81
CA SER A 183 -3.85 -36.98 -1.21
C SER A 183 -3.85 -36.92 0.32
N GLU A 184 -4.63 -37.80 0.95
CA GLU A 184 -4.71 -37.92 2.42
C GLU A 184 -3.37 -38.31 3.08
N THR A 185 -2.45 -38.88 2.30
CA THR A 185 -1.10 -39.22 2.73
C THR A 185 -0.13 -38.04 2.71
N ALA A 186 -0.48 -36.93 2.05
CA ALA A 186 0.38 -35.76 1.96
C ALA A 186 0.46 -35.04 3.31
N ILE A 187 1.68 -34.79 3.79
CA ILE A 187 1.93 -34.10 5.07
C ILE A 187 1.20 -32.74 5.14
N ALA A 188 1.17 -32.01 4.02
CA ALA A 188 0.48 -30.72 3.95
C ALA A 188 -1.05 -30.85 4.12
N LYS A 189 -1.68 -31.89 3.53
CA LYS A 189 -3.10 -32.21 3.73
C LYS A 189 -3.36 -32.57 5.19
N GLN A 190 -2.54 -33.45 5.76
CA GLN A 190 -2.66 -33.86 7.17
C GLN A 190 -2.53 -32.67 8.12
N ALA A 191 -1.58 -31.77 7.90
CA ALA A 191 -1.43 -30.55 8.69
C ALA A 191 -2.66 -29.63 8.59
N PHE A 192 -3.28 -29.55 7.41
CA PHE A 192 -4.52 -28.80 7.21
C PHE A 192 -5.70 -29.44 7.97
N LEU A 193 -5.85 -30.76 7.92
CA LEU A 193 -6.87 -31.49 8.67
C LEU A 193 -6.69 -31.39 10.18
N ILE A 194 -5.45 -31.46 10.68
CA ILE A 194 -5.14 -31.19 12.09
C ILE A 194 -5.54 -29.75 12.45
N SER A 195 -5.28 -28.79 11.57
CA SER A 195 -5.71 -27.42 11.78
C SER A 195 -7.24 -27.28 11.82
N LYS A 196 -7.98 -28.08 11.06
CA LYS A 196 -9.45 -28.14 11.13
C LYS A 196 -9.93 -28.74 12.45
N ASP A 197 -9.36 -29.86 12.88
CA ASP A 197 -9.69 -30.48 14.17
C ASP A 197 -9.41 -29.52 15.36
N LEU A 198 -8.33 -28.75 15.30
CA LEU A 198 -8.09 -27.70 16.28
C LEU A 198 -9.19 -26.64 16.28
N PHE A 199 -9.67 -26.24 15.09
CA PHE A 199 -10.74 -25.25 14.95
C PHE A 199 -12.09 -25.77 15.50
N THR A 200 -12.45 -27.04 15.22
CA THR A 200 -13.68 -27.64 15.78
C THR A 200 -13.63 -27.74 17.30
N LYS A 201 -12.43 -27.93 17.87
CA LYS A 201 -12.14 -27.86 19.31
C LYS A 201 -11.97 -26.43 19.85
N GLN A 202 -12.37 -25.41 19.10
CA GLN A 202 -12.30 -23.98 19.47
C GLN A 202 -10.89 -23.46 19.77
N ASN A 203 -9.85 -24.13 19.27
CA ASN A 203 -8.48 -23.66 19.35
C ASN A 203 -8.11 -22.76 18.16
N THR A 204 -7.20 -21.81 18.40
CA THR A 204 -6.65 -20.99 17.31
C THR A 204 -5.84 -21.86 16.35
N SER A 205 -6.18 -21.80 15.06
CA SER A 205 -5.54 -22.60 14.02
C SER A 205 -5.48 -21.85 12.68
N TYR A 206 -4.71 -22.36 11.73
CA TYR A 206 -4.64 -21.80 10.37
C TYR A 206 -6.02 -21.82 9.68
N TYR A 207 -6.73 -22.94 9.76
CA TYR A 207 -8.10 -23.12 9.28
C TYR A 207 -9.05 -22.07 9.88
N GLY A 208 -9.06 -21.91 11.21
CA GLY A 208 -9.90 -20.92 11.88
C GLY A 208 -9.58 -19.49 11.43
N LYS A 209 -8.29 -19.16 11.26
CA LYS A 209 -7.86 -17.84 10.78
C LYS A 209 -8.30 -17.54 9.34
N ALA A 210 -8.30 -18.53 8.46
CA ALA A 210 -8.84 -18.39 7.11
C ALA A 210 -10.37 -18.24 7.12
N MET A 211 -11.09 -18.95 7.99
CA MET A 211 -12.53 -18.75 8.20
C MET A 211 -12.84 -17.35 8.74
N ASP A 212 -12.03 -16.82 9.65
CA ASP A 212 -12.17 -15.46 10.18
C ASP A 212 -12.09 -14.42 9.05
N ILE A 213 -11.27 -14.64 8.01
CA ILE A 213 -11.16 -13.73 6.86
C ILE A 213 -12.47 -13.73 6.05
N LEU A 214 -13.02 -14.91 5.75
CA LEU A 214 -14.28 -15.04 5.01
C LEU A 214 -15.42 -14.32 5.73
N LYS A 215 -15.53 -14.53 7.05
CA LYS A 215 -16.55 -13.92 7.90
C LYS A 215 -16.37 -12.41 8.03
N ALA A 216 -15.15 -11.94 8.35
CA ALA A 216 -14.88 -10.52 8.59
C ALA A 216 -15.18 -9.63 7.38
N PHE A 217 -15.01 -10.15 6.17
CA PHE A 217 -15.28 -9.41 4.94
C PHE A 217 -16.54 -9.92 4.21
N ASN A 218 -17.36 -10.80 4.79
CA ASN A 218 -18.55 -11.35 4.15
C ASN A 218 -18.30 -11.77 2.68
N LEU A 219 -17.26 -12.58 2.47
CA LEU A 219 -16.71 -12.85 1.13
C LEU A 219 -17.57 -13.84 0.33
N ASN A 220 -18.31 -14.70 1.01
CA ASN A 220 -19.38 -15.53 0.48
C ASN A 220 -20.19 -16.10 1.66
N THR A 221 -21.51 -15.96 1.64
CA THR A 221 -22.42 -16.48 2.67
C THR A 221 -22.69 -17.98 2.56
N GLU A 222 -22.43 -18.58 1.40
CA GLU A 222 -22.67 -20.01 1.13
C GLU A 222 -21.49 -20.89 1.58
N ILE A 223 -20.31 -20.32 1.83
CA ILE A 223 -19.12 -21.07 2.25
C ILE A 223 -19.22 -21.38 3.74
N THR A 224 -19.64 -22.60 4.04
CA THR A 224 -19.75 -23.14 5.42
C THR A 224 -18.43 -23.64 5.98
N ASP A 225 -17.53 -24.09 5.10
CA ASP A 225 -16.25 -24.69 5.42
C ASP A 225 -15.22 -24.42 4.31
N LEU A 226 -13.94 -24.50 4.64
CA LEU A 226 -12.85 -24.23 3.68
C LEU A 226 -12.69 -25.33 2.62
N GLU A 227 -13.25 -26.53 2.84
CA GLU A 227 -13.22 -27.62 1.87
C GLU A 227 -14.12 -27.34 0.66
N SER A 228 -15.23 -26.64 0.88
CA SER A 228 -16.14 -26.18 -0.18
C SER A 228 -15.53 -25.13 -1.11
N ILE A 229 -14.38 -24.52 -0.75
CA ILE A 229 -13.72 -23.55 -1.61
C ILE A 229 -13.11 -24.27 -2.81
N THR A 230 -13.68 -23.99 -3.99
CA THR A 230 -13.17 -24.46 -5.27
C THR A 230 -12.41 -23.36 -6.02
N THR A 231 -11.74 -23.72 -7.11
CA THR A 231 -10.98 -22.78 -7.94
C THR A 231 -11.87 -21.70 -8.56
N GLU A 232 -13.11 -22.03 -8.89
CA GLU A 232 -14.11 -21.15 -9.49
C GLU A 232 -14.51 -20.03 -8.52
N LEU A 233 -14.56 -20.32 -7.22
CA LEU A 233 -14.93 -19.36 -6.16
C LEU A 233 -13.84 -18.32 -5.88
N ILE A 234 -12.59 -18.56 -6.28
CA ILE A 234 -11.47 -17.65 -6.00
C ILE A 234 -11.68 -16.26 -6.62
N GLN A 235 -12.19 -16.20 -7.85
CA GLN A 235 -12.42 -14.92 -8.52
C GLN A 235 -13.60 -14.14 -7.90
N PRO A 236 -14.77 -14.73 -7.64
CA PRO A 236 -15.85 -14.11 -6.85
C PRO A 236 -15.39 -13.60 -5.48
N ILE A 237 -14.68 -14.43 -4.70
CA ILE A 237 -14.14 -14.04 -3.38
C ILE A 237 -13.22 -12.81 -3.51
N THR A 238 -12.31 -12.84 -4.49
CA THR A 238 -11.38 -11.72 -4.73
C THR A 238 -12.13 -10.45 -5.16
N LYS A 239 -13.15 -10.59 -6.02
CA LYS A 239 -13.98 -9.49 -6.49
C LYS A 239 -14.73 -8.84 -5.33
N ARG A 240 -15.40 -9.64 -4.50
CA ARG A 240 -16.12 -9.20 -3.30
C ARG A 240 -15.20 -8.46 -2.33
N LEU A 241 -14.00 -8.98 -2.08
CA LEU A 241 -13.02 -8.32 -1.23
C LEU A 241 -12.60 -6.95 -1.77
N LYS A 242 -12.43 -6.82 -3.10
CA LYS A 242 -12.15 -5.52 -3.74
C LYS A 242 -13.31 -4.57 -3.60
N GLU A 243 -14.54 -5.02 -3.84
CA GLU A 243 -15.76 -4.21 -3.66
C GLU A 243 -15.87 -3.66 -2.24
N ASN A 244 -15.67 -4.51 -1.23
CA ASN A 244 -15.64 -4.07 0.18
C ASN A 244 -14.56 -3.03 0.45
N TYR A 245 -13.37 -3.21 -0.13
CA TYR A 245 -12.30 -2.23 -0.03
C TYR A 245 -12.66 -0.90 -0.71
N LEU A 246 -13.36 -0.93 -1.85
CA LEU A 246 -13.83 0.28 -2.53
C LEU A 246 -14.86 1.02 -1.68
N THR A 247 -15.80 0.32 -1.05
CA THR A 247 -16.74 0.92 -0.09
C THR A 247 -16.00 1.58 1.07
N PHE A 248 -15.03 0.88 1.66
CA PHE A 248 -14.16 1.44 2.70
C PHE A 248 -13.40 2.68 2.22
N TRP A 249 -12.85 2.64 1.00
CA TRP A 249 -12.10 3.74 0.42
C TRP A 249 -12.98 4.98 0.22
N LYS A 250 -14.18 4.83 -0.35
CA LYS A 250 -15.16 5.93 -0.52
C LYS A 250 -15.50 6.56 0.83
N HIS A 251 -15.90 5.73 1.81
CA HIS A 251 -16.20 6.19 3.16
C HIS A 251 -15.02 6.93 3.80
N LYS A 252 -13.78 6.46 3.59
CA LYS A 252 -12.58 7.15 4.09
C LYS A 252 -12.30 8.49 3.41
N LEU A 253 -12.68 8.65 2.14
CA LEU A 253 -12.56 9.93 1.44
C LEU A 253 -13.62 10.93 1.90
N GLU A 254 -14.88 10.51 1.96
CA GLU A 254 -16.02 11.34 2.38
C GLU A 254 -15.81 11.90 3.79
N ASN A 255 -15.26 11.11 4.70
CA ASN A 255 -14.99 11.52 6.08
C ASN A 255 -13.62 12.21 6.27
N SER A 256 -12.93 12.58 5.19
CA SER A 256 -11.59 13.20 5.29
C SER A 256 -11.64 14.71 5.20
N SER A 257 -11.40 15.40 6.32
CA SER A 257 -11.19 16.87 6.32
C SER A 257 -9.95 17.31 5.52
N LYS A 258 -9.00 16.40 5.26
CA LYS A 258 -7.83 16.65 4.41
C LYS A 258 -8.16 16.63 2.93
N LEU A 259 -8.95 15.65 2.51
CA LEU A 259 -9.07 15.27 1.11
C LEU A 259 -10.37 15.80 0.51
N THR A 260 -10.91 16.90 1.07
CA THR A 260 -12.19 17.47 0.64
C THR A 260 -12.21 17.84 -0.84
N PHE A 261 -11.11 18.38 -1.38
CA PHE A 261 -11.00 18.66 -2.81
C PHE A 261 -10.75 17.38 -3.61
N TYR A 262 -9.89 16.50 -3.12
CA TYR A 262 -9.60 15.22 -3.77
C TYR A 262 -10.87 14.35 -3.93
N SER A 263 -11.78 14.35 -2.94
CA SER A 263 -13.01 13.54 -2.98
C SER A 263 -14.00 14.01 -4.04
N THR A 264 -13.96 15.28 -4.47
CA THR A 264 -14.85 15.77 -5.54
C THR A 264 -14.32 15.42 -6.93
N ILE A 265 -12.99 15.29 -7.08
CA ILE A 265 -12.34 15.02 -8.37
C ILE A 265 -12.05 13.52 -8.59
N LYS A 266 -11.83 12.75 -7.53
CA LYS A 266 -11.51 11.31 -7.61
C LYS A 266 -12.75 10.46 -7.36
N ILE A 267 -13.50 10.18 -8.43
CA ILE A 267 -14.72 9.36 -8.38
C ILE A 267 -14.39 7.87 -8.52
N ASP A 268 -13.54 7.53 -9.49
CA ASP A 268 -13.23 6.15 -9.86
C ASP A 268 -11.89 5.68 -9.28
N TYR A 269 -11.86 4.45 -8.75
CA TYR A 269 -10.64 3.83 -8.22
C TYR A 269 -9.79 3.21 -9.33
N GLU A 270 -9.28 4.05 -10.22
CA GLU A 270 -8.44 3.64 -11.34
C GLU A 270 -7.18 4.49 -11.48
N LEU A 271 -6.28 4.07 -12.38
CA LEU A 271 -5.06 4.83 -12.67
C LEU A 271 -5.44 6.16 -13.34
N GLU A 272 -5.03 7.26 -12.74
CA GLU A 272 -5.31 8.60 -13.27
C GLU A 272 -4.67 8.86 -14.64
N LYS A 273 -5.46 9.38 -15.58
CA LYS A 273 -5.03 9.59 -16.97
C LYS A 273 -3.88 10.59 -17.08
N TYR A 274 -3.92 11.67 -16.29
CA TYR A 274 -2.89 12.70 -16.32
C TYR A 274 -1.49 12.14 -16.02
N LEU A 275 -1.39 11.06 -15.23
CA LEU A 275 -0.11 10.43 -14.90
C LEU A 275 0.60 9.87 -16.14
N SER A 276 -0.17 9.47 -17.15
CA SER A 276 0.35 8.94 -18.42
C SER A 276 0.59 10.02 -19.48
N ILE A 277 -0.23 11.08 -19.45
CA ILE A 277 -0.22 12.18 -20.42
C ILE A 277 0.95 13.12 -20.16
N ILE A 278 1.16 13.55 -18.90
CA ILE A 278 2.19 14.53 -18.56
C ILE A 278 3.57 13.86 -18.50
N LYS A 279 4.42 14.18 -19.49
CA LYS A 279 5.80 13.66 -19.59
C LYS A 279 6.78 14.39 -18.68
N ASP A 280 6.58 15.69 -18.49
CA ASP A 280 7.38 16.49 -17.56
C ASP A 280 7.12 16.03 -16.12
N SER A 281 8.16 15.50 -15.48
CA SER A 281 8.02 14.92 -14.15
C SER A 281 7.72 15.99 -13.08
N ASN A 282 8.17 17.22 -13.25
CA ASN A 282 7.95 18.30 -12.27
C ASN A 282 6.51 18.80 -12.34
N LYS A 283 5.99 19.03 -13.55
CA LYS A 283 4.58 19.40 -13.75
C LYS A 283 3.64 18.30 -13.26
N ARG A 284 3.95 17.04 -13.57
CA ARG A 284 3.16 15.89 -13.10
C ARG A 284 3.15 15.79 -11.58
N LYS A 285 4.32 15.84 -10.93
CA LYS A 285 4.42 15.83 -9.45
C LYS A 285 3.67 16.99 -8.82
N THR A 286 3.74 18.17 -9.41
CA THR A 286 3.06 19.37 -8.89
C THR A 286 1.55 19.22 -8.98
N LEU A 287 1.03 18.74 -10.12
CA LEU A 287 -0.40 18.40 -10.24
C LEU A 287 -0.82 17.30 -9.27
N THR A 288 -0.02 16.23 -9.10
CA THR A 288 -0.33 15.19 -8.11
C THR A 288 -0.37 15.74 -6.68
N ARG A 289 0.61 16.59 -6.31
CA ARG A 289 0.65 17.24 -5.00
C ARG A 289 -0.53 18.17 -4.78
N PHE A 290 -0.93 18.89 -5.83
CA PHE A 290 -2.12 19.73 -5.85
C PHE A 290 -3.38 18.90 -5.55
N ARG A 291 -3.60 17.81 -6.30
CA ARG A 291 -4.73 16.88 -6.08
C ARG A 291 -4.76 16.29 -4.67
N LEU A 292 -3.61 15.93 -4.11
CA LEU A 292 -3.51 15.14 -2.86
C LEU A 292 -3.45 15.99 -1.59
N SER A 293 -3.68 17.31 -1.71
CA SER A 293 -3.47 18.28 -0.64
C SER A 293 -2.09 18.08 0.02
N ASN A 294 -1.05 18.06 -0.82
CA ASN A 294 0.36 17.95 -0.46
C ASN A 294 1.19 19.10 -1.08
N HIS A 295 0.63 20.31 -1.00
CA HIS A 295 1.17 21.56 -1.55
C HIS A 295 1.28 22.65 -0.46
N SER A 296 1.71 23.86 -0.84
CA SER A 296 2.02 24.98 0.07
C SER A 296 0.92 26.03 0.25
N LEU A 297 -0.29 25.80 -0.25
CA LEU A 297 -1.47 26.64 0.05
C LEU A 297 -1.92 26.53 1.51
N GLN A 298 -2.49 27.59 2.07
CA GLN A 298 -2.89 27.68 3.48
C GLN A 298 -3.93 26.65 3.89
N ILE A 299 -4.79 26.18 2.98
CA ILE A 299 -5.73 25.10 3.29
C ILE A 299 -5.04 23.85 3.85
N GLU A 300 -3.78 23.60 3.42
CA GLU A 300 -2.93 22.51 3.89
C GLU A 300 -1.89 23.00 4.91
N THR A 301 -1.19 24.11 4.67
CA THR A 301 -0.11 24.55 5.59
C THR A 301 -0.63 25.06 6.93
N GLY A 302 -1.79 25.72 6.96
CA GLY A 302 -2.42 26.18 8.20
C GLY A 302 -2.82 25.03 9.13
N ARG A 303 -3.00 23.81 8.61
CA ARG A 303 -3.30 22.62 9.42
C ARG A 303 -2.16 22.21 10.33
N TYR A 304 -0.91 22.43 9.90
CA TYR A 304 0.26 22.15 10.73
C TYR A 304 0.35 23.10 11.93
N HIS A 305 -0.35 24.24 11.84
CA HIS A 305 -0.41 25.29 12.86
C HIS A 305 -1.77 25.33 13.57
N ASN A 306 -2.64 24.34 13.36
CA ASN A 306 -4.00 24.28 13.93
C ASN A 306 -4.89 25.50 13.65
N ILE A 307 -4.67 26.21 12.54
CA ILE A 307 -5.50 27.35 12.13
C ILE A 307 -6.87 26.81 11.67
N ALA A 308 -7.96 27.49 12.08
CA ALA A 308 -9.33 27.14 11.69
C ALA A 308 -9.47 27.21 10.16
N ARG A 309 -10.40 26.44 9.55
CA ARG A 309 -10.41 26.28 8.09
C ARG A 309 -10.71 27.60 7.38
N GLU A 310 -11.65 28.34 7.92
CA GLU A 310 -12.13 29.66 7.56
C GLU A 310 -11.06 30.75 7.72
N GLU A 311 -10.07 30.54 8.59
CA GLU A 311 -8.95 31.47 8.83
C GLU A 311 -7.71 31.16 7.99
N ARG A 312 -7.74 30.11 7.16
CA ARG A 312 -6.62 29.75 6.26
C ARG A 312 -6.62 30.61 5.01
N LEU A 313 -6.51 31.92 5.21
CA LEU A 313 -6.64 32.94 4.17
C LEU A 313 -5.46 32.94 3.20
N CYS A 314 -5.66 33.44 1.98
CA CYS A 314 -4.58 33.63 1.03
C CYS A 314 -3.69 34.79 1.44
N ASN A 315 -2.38 34.55 1.51
CA ASN A 315 -1.39 35.57 1.87
C ASN A 315 -0.82 36.32 0.67
N LEU A 316 -1.23 35.96 -0.56
CA LEU A 316 -0.68 36.53 -1.79
C LEU A 316 -1.67 37.42 -2.54
N CYS A 317 -2.95 37.37 -2.21
CA CYS A 317 -3.97 38.27 -2.76
C CYS A 317 -4.66 39.04 -1.64
N HIS A 318 -5.46 40.04 -2.01
CA HIS A 318 -6.13 40.93 -1.05
C HIS A 318 -7.61 40.58 -0.84
N SER A 319 -8.08 39.46 -1.41
CA SER A 319 -9.50 39.10 -1.38
C SER A 319 -10.01 38.62 -0.01
N GLY A 320 -9.12 38.29 0.93
CA GLY A 320 -9.50 37.75 2.23
C GLY A 320 -10.19 36.37 2.16
N GLU A 321 -10.05 35.64 1.05
CA GLU A 321 -10.63 34.31 0.87
C GLU A 321 -9.73 33.19 1.40
N VAL A 322 -10.33 32.05 1.74
CA VAL A 322 -9.62 30.82 2.12
C VAL A 322 -8.77 30.31 0.94
N GLU A 323 -7.47 30.11 1.17
CA GLU A 323 -6.52 29.67 0.15
C GLU A 323 -6.60 28.16 -0.10
N ASN A 324 -7.65 27.75 -0.81
CA ASN A 324 -7.85 26.38 -1.25
C ASN A 324 -7.55 26.19 -2.76
N GLU A 325 -7.65 24.95 -3.21
CA GLU A 325 -7.40 24.57 -4.60
C GLU A 325 -8.31 25.31 -5.60
N SER A 326 -9.60 25.49 -5.27
CA SER A 326 -10.55 26.23 -6.12
C SER A 326 -10.21 27.72 -6.19
N HIS A 327 -9.82 28.34 -5.07
CA HIS A 327 -9.38 29.74 -5.03
C HIS A 327 -8.18 29.97 -5.97
N LEU A 328 -7.15 29.12 -5.91
CA LEU A 328 -6.01 29.21 -6.83
C LEU A 328 -6.45 29.09 -8.30
N LEU A 329 -7.31 28.11 -8.60
CA LEU A 329 -7.77 27.84 -9.97
C LEU A 329 -8.62 28.97 -10.55
N LEU A 330 -9.51 29.57 -9.75
CA LEU A 330 -10.61 30.39 -10.27
C LEU A 330 -10.55 31.87 -9.86
N THR A 331 -10.20 32.21 -8.62
CA THR A 331 -10.45 33.56 -8.07
C THR A 331 -9.22 34.31 -7.55
N CYS A 332 -8.13 33.65 -7.16
CA CYS A 332 -6.93 34.29 -6.59
C CYS A 332 -6.32 35.37 -7.51
N GLU A 333 -6.34 36.63 -7.08
CA GLU A 333 -5.84 37.78 -7.86
C GLU A 333 -4.34 37.69 -8.15
N ALA A 334 -3.58 37.09 -7.22
CA ALA A 334 -2.12 36.91 -7.33
C ALA A 334 -1.69 36.12 -8.58
N TYR A 335 -2.60 35.34 -9.17
CA TYR A 335 -2.35 34.54 -10.37
C TYR A 335 -3.24 34.98 -11.54
N GLY A 336 -3.78 36.20 -11.51
CA GLY A 336 -4.72 36.72 -12.50
C GLY A 336 -4.20 36.61 -13.94
N ASP A 337 -3.00 37.14 -14.20
CA ASP A 337 -2.38 37.11 -15.53
C ASP A 337 -2.14 35.67 -16.03
N THR A 338 -1.59 34.84 -15.15
CA THR A 338 -1.33 33.42 -15.41
C THR A 338 -2.65 32.67 -15.69
N ARG A 339 -3.73 33.00 -14.98
CA ARG A 339 -5.08 32.40 -15.15
C ARG A 339 -5.75 32.85 -16.44
N VAL A 340 -5.70 34.13 -16.80
CA VAL A 340 -6.28 34.65 -18.05
C VAL A 340 -5.67 33.92 -19.25
N ASN A 341 -4.34 33.76 -19.25
CA ASN A 341 -3.65 33.00 -20.29
C ASN A 341 -4.09 31.54 -20.35
N PHE A 342 -4.25 30.89 -19.19
CA PHE A 342 -4.75 29.52 -19.10
C PHE A 342 -6.19 29.40 -19.62
N ILE A 343 -7.12 30.24 -19.16
CA ILE A 343 -8.52 30.23 -19.59
C ILE A 343 -8.64 30.48 -21.10
N ASN A 344 -7.93 31.49 -21.63
CA ASN A 344 -7.94 31.77 -23.06
C ASN A 344 -7.40 30.59 -23.87
N SER A 345 -6.39 29.88 -23.36
CA SER A 345 -5.90 28.67 -24.00
C SER A 345 -6.93 27.54 -24.01
N LEU A 346 -7.85 27.46 -23.02
CA LEU A 346 -8.88 26.44 -22.96
C LEU A 346 -10.09 26.71 -23.87
N LYS A 347 -10.39 27.97 -24.18
CA LYS A 347 -11.51 28.35 -25.06
C LYS A 347 -11.45 27.70 -26.45
N ASN A 348 -10.25 27.36 -26.92
CA ASN A 348 -10.06 26.65 -28.18
C ASN A 348 -10.35 25.14 -28.11
N ASP A 349 -10.42 24.55 -26.90
CA ASP A 349 -10.60 23.11 -26.69
C ASP A 349 -11.97 22.73 -26.08
N LEU A 350 -12.63 23.67 -25.39
CA LEU A 350 -13.94 23.45 -24.77
C LEU A 350 -15.03 23.72 -25.81
N THR A 351 -15.56 22.67 -26.44
CA THR A 351 -16.72 22.75 -27.36
C THR A 351 -18.05 23.00 -26.64
N THR A 352 -18.06 23.66 -25.49
CA THR A 352 -19.27 24.03 -24.75
C THR A 352 -19.19 25.48 -24.33
N THR A 353 -19.81 26.30 -25.18
CA THR A 353 -20.74 27.39 -24.83
C THR A 353 -20.91 27.66 -23.32
N GLU A 354 -20.64 28.90 -22.92
CA GLU A 354 -21.27 29.57 -21.76
C GLU A 354 -21.14 28.86 -20.40
N THR A 355 -19.96 28.34 -20.07
CA THR A 355 -19.67 28.07 -18.65
C THR A 355 -19.36 29.40 -17.96
N ASN A 356 -20.30 29.85 -17.12
CA ASN A 356 -20.07 30.94 -16.17
C ASN A 356 -18.80 30.61 -15.38
N LEU A 357 -17.74 31.41 -15.55
CA LEU A 357 -16.44 31.22 -14.89
C LEU A 357 -16.50 31.26 -13.36
N ASN A 358 -17.67 31.59 -12.82
CA ASN A 358 -17.97 31.72 -11.40
C ASN A 358 -18.70 30.50 -10.80
N GLU A 359 -18.97 29.43 -11.56
CA GLU A 359 -19.59 28.24 -10.96
C GLU A 359 -18.59 27.43 -10.11
N PRO A 360 -18.96 27.03 -8.87
CA PRO A 360 -18.13 26.19 -8.00
C PRO A 360 -17.69 24.85 -8.65
N THR A 361 -18.49 24.35 -9.58
CA THR A 361 -18.31 23.10 -10.34
C THR A 361 -17.16 23.17 -11.34
N LEU A 362 -16.83 24.36 -11.85
CA LEU A 362 -15.82 24.53 -12.91
C LEU A 362 -14.43 24.02 -12.49
N SER A 363 -14.04 24.25 -11.23
CA SER A 363 -12.76 23.74 -10.70
C SER A 363 -12.70 22.21 -10.71
N VAL A 364 -13.84 21.55 -10.46
CA VAL A 364 -13.95 20.10 -10.48
C VAL A 364 -13.92 19.57 -11.92
N ASP A 365 -14.64 20.22 -12.84
CA ASP A 365 -14.71 19.81 -14.24
C ASP A 365 -13.36 19.91 -14.94
N ILE A 366 -12.62 21.01 -14.72
CA ILE A 366 -11.25 21.18 -15.22
C ILE A 366 -10.34 20.06 -14.71
N MET A 367 -10.43 19.72 -13.41
CA MET A 367 -9.60 18.70 -12.77
C MET A 367 -9.97 17.26 -13.13
N LYS A 368 -11.21 17.03 -13.60
CA LYS A 368 -11.71 15.74 -14.08
C LYS A 368 -11.57 15.56 -15.59
N SER A 369 -11.19 16.62 -16.32
CA SER A 369 -11.03 16.55 -17.77
C SER A 369 -10.11 15.39 -18.17
N THR A 370 -10.57 14.65 -19.19
CA THR A 370 -9.80 13.53 -19.76
C THR A 370 -9.13 13.91 -21.08
N ALA A 371 -9.34 15.14 -21.56
CA ALA A 371 -8.75 15.67 -22.77
C ALA A 371 -7.26 15.99 -22.55
N SER A 372 -6.39 15.42 -23.40
CA SER A 372 -4.94 15.56 -23.27
C SER A 372 -4.48 17.02 -23.28
N ASN A 373 -5.07 17.86 -24.14
CA ASN A 373 -4.68 19.28 -24.24
C ASN A 373 -5.02 20.05 -22.96
N THR A 374 -6.24 19.88 -22.44
CA THR A 374 -6.69 20.46 -21.17
C THR A 374 -5.78 20.04 -20.02
N ILE A 375 -5.45 18.75 -19.91
CA ILE A 375 -4.56 18.23 -18.86
C ILE A 375 -3.17 18.87 -18.93
N LEU A 376 -2.59 18.99 -20.13
CA LEU A 376 -1.26 19.58 -20.32
C LEU A 376 -1.28 21.08 -19.94
N LYS A 377 -2.27 21.82 -20.43
CA LYS A 377 -2.47 23.25 -20.11
C LYS A 377 -2.66 23.47 -18.60
N LEU A 378 -3.53 22.68 -17.97
CA LEU A 378 -3.77 22.71 -16.53
C LEU A 378 -2.50 22.43 -15.72
N SER A 379 -1.74 21.42 -16.14
CA SER A 379 -0.48 21.08 -15.46
C SER A 379 0.58 22.19 -15.56
N LYS A 380 0.62 22.90 -16.69
CA LYS A 380 1.50 24.04 -16.89
C LYS A 380 1.07 25.21 -16.03
N PHE A 381 -0.23 25.53 -16.03
CA PHE A 381 -0.82 26.58 -15.20
C PHE A 381 -0.51 26.38 -13.72
N ILE A 382 -0.89 25.23 -13.15
CA ILE A 382 -0.66 24.93 -11.73
C ILE A 382 0.84 24.97 -11.40
N PHE A 383 1.69 24.44 -12.29
CA PHE A 383 3.14 24.49 -12.10
C PHE A 383 3.65 25.93 -12.04
N SER A 384 3.26 26.79 -12.98
CA SER A 384 3.64 28.20 -13.00
C SER A 384 3.16 28.97 -11.77
N CYS A 385 1.94 28.74 -11.28
CA CYS A 385 1.46 29.36 -10.04
C CYS A 385 2.34 29.01 -8.83
N PHE A 386 2.80 27.75 -8.72
CA PHE A 386 3.70 27.37 -7.63
C PHE A 386 5.14 27.90 -7.80
N GLU A 387 5.62 28.09 -9.02
CA GLU A 387 6.90 28.78 -9.26
C GLU A 387 6.81 30.27 -8.89
N GLU A 388 5.72 30.93 -9.28
CA GLU A 388 5.45 32.32 -8.94
C GLU A 388 5.31 32.53 -7.43
N ARG A 389 4.57 31.65 -6.75
CA ARG A 389 4.47 31.62 -5.29
C ARG A 389 5.83 31.55 -4.60
N LEU A 390 6.72 30.68 -5.08
CA LEU A 390 8.06 30.55 -4.48
C LEU A 390 8.84 31.86 -4.60
N LYS A 391 8.81 32.51 -5.77
CA LYS A 391 9.47 33.81 -5.99
C LYS A 391 8.90 34.90 -5.08
N GLN A 392 7.58 34.99 -4.95
CA GLN A 392 6.93 35.99 -4.11
C GLN A 392 7.27 35.81 -2.61
N LEU A 393 7.31 34.55 -2.14
CA LEU A 393 7.69 34.25 -0.75
C LEU A 393 9.18 34.51 -0.48
N GLU A 394 10.06 34.23 -1.44
CA GLU A 394 11.49 34.55 -1.32
C GLU A 394 11.75 36.06 -1.29
N ALA A 395 11.05 36.84 -2.13
CA ALA A 395 11.14 38.30 -2.14
C ALA A 395 10.66 38.95 -0.83
N GLY A 396 9.58 38.43 -0.23
CA GLY A 396 9.08 38.92 1.07
C GLY A 396 10.04 38.66 2.24
N ASN A 397 10.74 37.53 2.23
CA ASN A 397 11.76 37.22 3.24
C ASN A 397 13.04 38.05 3.08
N ALA A 398 13.41 38.42 1.85
CA ALA A 398 14.58 39.28 1.61
C ALA A 398 14.36 40.74 2.04
N GLY A 399 13.12 41.23 2.07
CA GLY A 399 12.78 42.60 2.50
C GLY A 399 12.54 42.77 4.01
N SER A 400 12.71 41.70 4.81
CA SER A 400 12.50 41.69 6.27
C SER A 400 13.80 41.48 7.07
N HIS A 401 14.95 41.67 6.42
CA HIS A 401 16.29 41.66 7.03
C HIS A 401 16.95 43.03 6.96
#